data_AF-A0A535P5C0-F1
#
_entry.id   AF-A0A535P5C0-F1
#
_cell.length_a   1.000
_cell.length_b   1.000
_cell.length_c   1.000
_cell.angle_alpha   90.00
_cell.angle_beta   90.00
_cell.angle_gamma   90.00
#
_symmetry.space_group_name_H-M   'P 1'
#
loop_
_entity.id
_entity.type
_entity.pdbx_description
1 polymer ?
#
loop_
_entity_poly.entity_id
_entity_poly.type
_entity_poly.pdbx_seq_one_letter_code
_entity_poly.pdbx_strand_id
1 'polypeptide(L)'
;MGQFFNFLLPIHSLWWAIFGVSLDWLLRAIYTEVQAIPVFATIGAYGVAIIAITLIIRALLAPLLQFQLMTSRRAMVEQRKLAPQVAELRKKYKKDPQRLNAETMKLYQEHGINPLGQFVGCLPMVVQMPVLIALYYVFTNFSHQSHAAQHFLFVPNLNVNPSQAALFSVFGFGIPGLAYIVFPLLAALT
;
A
#
# COMPACT_ATOMS: atom_id res chain seq x y z
N MET A 1 -29.01 4.76 8.22
CA MET A 1 -27.62 4.36 7.89
C MET A 1 -26.85 3.72 9.05
N GLY A 2 -27.22 3.88 10.34
CA GLY A 2 -26.42 3.35 11.47
C GLY A 2 -26.42 1.81 11.69
N GLN A 3 -27.49 1.09 11.34
CA GLN A 3 -27.58 -0.36 11.60
C GLN A 3 -26.65 -1.22 10.71
N PHE A 4 -26.37 -0.78 9.47
CA PHE A 4 -25.46 -1.48 8.56
C PHE A 4 -24.00 -1.44 9.04
N PHE A 5 -23.57 -0.31 9.59
CA PHE A 5 -22.22 -0.16 10.15
C PHE A 5 -22.03 -0.92 11.47
N ASN A 6 -23.10 -1.13 12.25
CA ASN A 6 -23.04 -1.96 13.46
C ASN A 6 -22.70 -3.43 13.17
N PHE A 7 -23.06 -3.94 12.01
CA PHE A 7 -22.68 -5.29 11.58
C PHE A 7 -21.18 -5.42 11.27
N LEU A 8 -20.53 -4.33 10.86
CA LEU A 8 -19.10 -4.27 10.55
C LEU A 8 -18.23 -4.02 11.79
N LEU A 9 -18.81 -3.57 12.91
CA LEU A 9 -18.10 -3.35 14.18
C LEU A 9 -17.33 -4.58 14.70
N PRO A 10 -17.90 -5.80 14.77
CA PRO A 10 -17.15 -6.97 15.24
C PRO A 10 -16.02 -7.36 14.29
N ILE A 11 -16.20 -7.16 12.99
CA ILE A 11 -15.15 -7.41 11.98
C ILE A 11 -14.01 -6.41 12.16
N HIS A 12 -14.36 -5.14 12.39
CA HIS A 12 -13.40 -4.08 12.65
C HIS A 12 -12.66 -4.29 13.98
N SER A 13 -13.34 -4.73 15.04
CA SER A 13 -12.71 -4.97 16.33
C SER A 13 -11.74 -6.15 16.29
N LEU A 14 -12.11 -7.24 15.59
CA LEU A 14 -11.20 -8.37 15.33
C LEU A 14 -9.99 -7.92 14.52
N TRP A 15 -10.21 -7.14 13.46
CA TRP A 15 -9.12 -6.59 12.65
C TRP A 15 -8.20 -5.69 13.48
N TRP A 16 -8.75 -4.82 14.34
CA TRP A 16 -7.97 -3.96 15.22
C TRP A 16 -7.19 -4.75 16.28
N ALA A 17 -7.81 -5.78 16.85
CA ALA A 17 -7.15 -6.65 17.82
C ALA A 17 -5.97 -7.41 17.19
N ILE A 18 -6.12 -7.88 15.96
CA ILE A 18 -5.08 -8.62 15.25
C ILE A 18 -3.97 -7.69 14.76
N PHE A 19 -4.32 -6.64 14.02
CA PHE A 19 -3.34 -5.77 13.36
C PHE A 19 -2.98 -4.58 14.22
N GLY A 20 -3.96 -3.80 14.69
CA GLY A 20 -3.73 -2.55 15.42
C GLY A 20 -2.94 -2.76 16.71
N VAL A 21 -3.40 -3.66 17.59
CA VAL A 21 -2.75 -3.91 18.89
C VAL A 21 -1.35 -4.51 18.71
N SER A 22 -1.20 -5.51 17.84
CA SER A 22 0.09 -6.14 17.57
C SER A 22 1.11 -5.15 17.01
N LEU A 23 0.68 -4.28 16.08
CA LEU A 23 1.55 -3.28 15.45
C LEU A 23 1.90 -2.14 16.41
N ASP A 24 0.96 -1.68 17.25
CA ASP A 24 1.22 -0.66 18.27
C ASP A 24 2.22 -1.17 19.32
N TRP A 25 2.04 -2.39 19.80
CA TRP A 25 2.98 -3.03 20.72
C TRP A 25 4.38 -3.15 20.10
N LEU A 26 4.46 -3.62 18.86
CA LEU A 26 5.72 -3.81 18.15
C LEU A 26 6.41 -2.47 17.85
N LEU A 27 5.64 -1.44 17.48
CA LEU A 27 6.17 -0.09 17.29
C LEU A 27 6.74 0.49 18.58
N ARG A 28 6.03 0.35 19.71
CA ARG A 28 6.50 0.80 21.03
C ARG A 28 7.77 0.09 21.44
N ALA A 29 7.80 -1.24 21.31
CA ALA A 29 8.97 -2.05 21.64
C ALA A 29 10.20 -1.61 20.82
N ILE A 30 10.05 -1.43 19.51
CA ILE A 30 11.14 -0.93 18.67
C ILE A 30 11.54 0.49 19.07
N TYR A 31 10.57 1.36 19.30
CA TYR A 31 10.84 2.76 19.66
C TYR A 31 11.62 2.87 20.97
N THR A 32 11.29 2.07 21.99
CA THR A 32 12.03 2.08 23.27
C THR A 32 13.47 1.61 23.11
N GLU A 33 13.70 0.57 22.32
CA GLU A 33 15.06 0.08 22.02
C GLU A 33 15.86 1.09 21.20
N VAL A 34 15.24 1.71 20.20
CA VAL A 34 15.89 2.71 19.33
C VAL A 34 16.19 4.01 20.10
N GLN A 35 15.30 4.43 21.01
CA GLN A 35 15.51 5.61 21.84
C GLN A 35 16.65 5.41 22.86
N ALA A 36 16.90 4.17 23.30
CA ALA A 36 18.02 3.86 24.17
C ALA A 36 19.39 4.07 23.51
N ILE A 37 19.44 4.14 22.17
CA ILE A 37 20.67 4.37 21.41
C ILE A 37 20.83 5.86 21.09
N PRO A 38 21.87 6.54 21.62
CA PRO A 38 22.01 8.00 21.50
C PRO A 38 22.18 8.49 20.05
N VAL A 39 22.74 7.67 19.16
CA VAL A 39 22.90 8.01 17.73
C VAL A 39 21.53 8.18 17.06
N PHE A 40 20.58 7.27 17.31
CA PHE A 40 19.26 7.34 16.69
C PHE A 40 18.37 8.39 17.35
N ALA A 41 18.58 8.70 18.63
CA ALA A 41 17.92 9.81 19.29
C ALA A 41 18.19 11.16 18.62
N THR A 42 19.41 11.37 18.07
CA THR A 42 19.78 12.64 17.39
C THR A 42 19.26 12.76 15.95
N ILE A 43 19.02 11.63 15.28
CA ILE A 43 18.57 11.58 13.87
C ILE A 43 17.03 11.57 13.78
N GLY A 44 16.37 11.12 14.84
CA GLY A 44 14.92 10.96 14.91
C GLY A 44 14.54 9.50 15.14
N ALA A 45 14.53 9.07 16.41
CA ALA A 45 14.25 7.69 16.82
C ALA A 45 12.89 7.18 16.30
N TYR A 46 11.92 8.09 16.13
CA TYR A 46 10.60 7.76 15.59
C TYR A 46 10.64 7.33 14.11
N GLY A 47 11.35 8.05 13.25
CA GLY A 47 11.45 7.69 11.84
C GLY A 47 12.25 6.40 11.62
N VAL A 48 13.29 6.17 12.44
CA VAL A 48 14.03 4.90 12.44
C VAL A 48 13.12 3.73 12.87
N ALA A 49 12.27 3.93 13.88
CA ALA A 49 11.31 2.92 14.30
C ALA A 49 10.30 2.57 13.19
N ILE A 50 9.82 3.55 12.43
CA ILE A 50 8.95 3.34 11.25
C ILE A 50 9.65 2.52 10.16
N ILE A 51 10.93 2.80 9.89
CA ILE A 51 11.71 2.03 8.91
C ILE A 51 11.91 0.59 9.40
N ALA A 52 12.25 0.40 10.67
CA ALA A 52 12.44 -0.93 11.25
C ALA A 52 11.15 -1.78 11.20
N ILE A 53 10.00 -1.22 11.62
CA ILE A 53 8.73 -1.96 11.57
C ILE A 53 8.33 -2.32 10.13
N THR A 54 8.54 -1.42 9.17
CA THR A 54 8.23 -1.70 7.76
C THR A 54 9.15 -2.78 7.18
N LEU A 55 10.43 -2.82 7.55
CA LEU A 55 11.34 -3.89 7.16
C LEU A 55 10.94 -5.24 7.77
N ILE A 56 10.55 -5.28 9.05
CA ILE A 56 10.10 -6.50 9.71
C ILE A 56 8.84 -7.04 9.05
N ILE A 57 7.83 -6.18 8.84
CA ILE A 57 6.58 -6.57 8.18
C ILE A 57 6.86 -7.07 6.76
N ARG A 58 7.71 -6.36 6.00
CA ARG A 58 8.09 -6.80 4.66
C ARG A 58 8.84 -8.12 4.67
N ALA A 59 9.70 -8.37 5.65
CA ALA A 59 10.41 -9.65 5.78
C ALA A 59 9.45 -10.81 6.09
N LEU A 60 8.50 -10.59 7.00
CA LEU A 60 7.47 -11.59 7.35
C LEU A 60 6.51 -11.87 6.17
N LEU A 61 6.13 -10.82 5.43
CA LEU A 61 5.27 -10.93 4.26
C LEU A 61 6.02 -11.30 2.97
N ALA A 62 7.36 -11.29 2.97
CA ALA A 62 8.19 -11.57 1.80
C ALA A 62 7.87 -12.93 1.14
N PRO A 63 7.80 -14.06 1.86
CA PRO A 63 7.48 -15.35 1.22
C PRO A 63 6.09 -15.36 0.58
N LEU A 64 5.11 -14.73 1.24
CA LEU A 64 3.75 -14.60 0.73
C LEU A 64 3.70 -13.72 -0.53
N LEU A 65 4.37 -12.57 -0.48
CA LEU A 65 4.41 -11.61 -1.58
C LEU A 65 5.15 -12.20 -2.80
N GLN A 66 6.25 -12.92 -2.59
CA GLN A 66 6.96 -13.62 -3.66
C GLN A 66 6.07 -14.67 -4.33
N PHE A 67 5.32 -15.46 -3.57
CA PHE A 67 4.38 -16.44 -4.12
C PHE A 67 3.29 -15.77 -4.98
N GLN A 68 2.71 -14.67 -4.50
CA GLN A 68 1.73 -13.88 -5.24
C GLN A 68 2.31 -13.29 -6.53
N LEU A 69 3.52 -12.73 -6.47
CA LEU A 69 4.20 -12.14 -7.62
C LEU A 69 4.58 -13.17 -8.69
N MET A 70 4.99 -14.38 -8.29
CA MET A 70 5.29 -15.45 -9.23
C MET A 70 4.04 -15.91 -9.98
N THR A 71 2.92 -16.07 -9.28
CA THR A 71 1.63 -16.42 -9.88
C THR A 71 1.13 -15.34 -10.83
N SER A 72 1.22 -14.06 -10.44
CA SER A 72 0.78 -12.95 -11.29
C SER A 72 1.66 -12.78 -12.54
N ARG A 73 2.98 -12.96 -12.42
CA ARG A 73 3.90 -12.94 -13.56
C ARG A 73 3.60 -14.03 -14.57
N ARG A 74 3.34 -15.26 -14.12
CA ARG A 74 2.96 -16.37 -15.00
C ARG A 74 1.68 -16.04 -15.78
N ALA A 75 0.65 -15.53 -15.10
CA ALA A 75 -0.59 -15.13 -15.75
C ALA A 75 -0.38 -14.01 -16.79
N MET A 76 0.45 -13.00 -16.48
CA MET A 76 0.76 -11.93 -17.43
C MET A 76 1.52 -12.42 -18.68
N VAL A 77 2.42 -13.39 -18.53
CA VAL A 77 3.17 -13.95 -19.66
C VAL A 77 2.22 -14.71 -20.60
N GLU A 78 1.32 -15.54 -20.07
CA GLU A 78 0.34 -16.25 -20.90
C GLU A 78 -0.60 -15.27 -21.62
N GLN A 79 -1.07 -14.22 -20.95
CA GLN A 79 -1.87 -13.18 -21.59
C GLN A 79 -1.13 -12.45 -22.73
N ARG A 80 0.18 -12.18 -22.56
CA ARG A 80 1.01 -11.58 -23.62
C ARG A 80 1.14 -12.48 -24.84
N LYS A 81 1.18 -13.80 -24.67
CA LYS A 81 1.21 -14.75 -25.79
C LYS A 81 -0.08 -14.75 -26.61
N LEU A 82 -1.23 -14.54 -25.95
CA LEU A 82 -2.53 -14.43 -26.64
C LEU A 82 -2.84 -13.06 -27.22
N ALA A 83 -2.14 -12.00 -26.80
CA ALA A 83 -2.31 -10.65 -27.34
C ALA A 83 -2.41 -10.55 -28.87
N PRO A 84 -1.58 -11.24 -29.69
CA PRO A 84 -1.73 -11.23 -31.15
C PRO A 84 -3.05 -11.85 -31.63
N GLN A 85 -3.48 -12.99 -31.07
CA GLN A 85 -4.73 -13.65 -31.46
C GLN A 85 -5.95 -12.81 -31.07
N VAL A 86 -5.90 -12.15 -29.91
CA VAL A 86 -6.91 -11.17 -29.49
C VAL A 86 -6.95 -9.97 -30.45
N ALA A 87 -5.80 -9.53 -30.97
CA ALA A 87 -5.75 -8.46 -31.97
C ALA A 87 -6.37 -8.87 -33.32
N GLU A 88 -6.23 -10.13 -33.73
CA GLU A 88 -6.89 -10.68 -34.91
C GLU A 88 -8.42 -10.76 -34.73
N LEU A 89 -8.89 -11.24 -33.58
CA LEU A 89 -10.31 -11.23 -33.20
C LEU A 89 -10.89 -9.80 -33.24
N ARG A 90 -10.15 -8.83 -32.70
CA ARG A 90 -10.52 -7.40 -32.75
C ARG A 90 -10.66 -6.89 -34.17
N LYS A 91 -9.78 -7.30 -35.10
CA LYS A 91 -9.89 -6.94 -36.52
C LYS A 91 -11.11 -7.59 -37.18
N LYS A 92 -11.36 -8.88 -36.89
CA LYS A 92 -12.46 -9.67 -37.47
C LYS A 92 -13.84 -9.22 -37.02
N TYR A 93 -13.99 -8.84 -35.73
CA TYR A 93 -15.26 -8.47 -35.12
C TYR A 93 -15.38 -6.98 -34.77
N LYS A 94 -14.69 -6.09 -35.53
CA LYS A 94 -14.73 -4.62 -35.31
C LYS A 94 -16.14 -4.02 -35.22
N LYS A 95 -17.10 -4.59 -35.95
CA LYS A 95 -18.48 -4.08 -36.04
C LYS A 95 -19.43 -4.70 -35.01
N ASP A 96 -18.98 -5.68 -34.23
CA ASP A 96 -19.84 -6.46 -33.35
C ASP A 96 -19.16 -6.72 -31.98
N PRO A 97 -19.23 -5.73 -31.06
CA PRO A 97 -18.51 -5.78 -29.78
C PRO A 97 -19.01 -6.89 -28.85
N GLN A 98 -20.27 -7.32 -28.99
CA GLN A 98 -20.82 -8.42 -28.19
C GLN A 98 -20.18 -9.75 -28.59
N ARG A 99 -20.10 -10.04 -29.90
CA ARG A 99 -19.38 -11.22 -30.40
C ARG A 99 -17.90 -11.19 -30.11
N LEU A 100 -17.26 -10.01 -30.21
CA LEU A 100 -15.85 -9.85 -29.85
C LEU A 100 -15.58 -10.28 -28.41
N ASN A 101 -16.41 -9.84 -27.46
CA ASN A 101 -16.24 -10.22 -26.05
C ASN A 101 -16.44 -11.72 -25.82
N ALA A 102 -17.44 -12.32 -26.46
CA ALA A 102 -17.73 -13.75 -26.33
C ALA A 102 -16.59 -14.62 -26.90
N GLU A 103 -16.09 -14.30 -28.09
CA GLU A 103 -14.98 -15.05 -28.71
C GLU A 103 -13.65 -14.83 -27.99
N THR A 104 -13.41 -13.60 -27.49
CA THR A 104 -12.23 -13.32 -26.65
C THR A 104 -12.26 -14.14 -25.36
N MET A 105 -13.45 -14.27 -24.73
CA MET A 105 -13.61 -15.06 -23.52
C MET A 105 -13.41 -16.56 -23.78
N LYS A 106 -13.97 -17.09 -24.88
CA LYS A 106 -13.73 -18.48 -25.30
C LYS A 106 -12.25 -18.76 -25.53
N LEU A 107 -11.56 -17.87 -26.24
CA LEU A 107 -10.13 -18.00 -26.49
C LEU A 107 -9.31 -18.06 -25.19
N TYR A 108 -9.63 -17.21 -24.21
CA TYR A 108 -9.00 -17.26 -22.90
C TYR A 108 -9.29 -18.56 -22.14
N GLN A 109 -10.52 -19.10 -22.23
CA GLN A 109 -10.88 -20.37 -21.62
C GLN A 109 -10.16 -21.56 -22.27
N GLU A 110 -10.06 -21.60 -23.60
CA GLU A 110 -9.35 -22.65 -24.35
C GLU A 110 -7.86 -22.73 -23.99
N HIS A 111 -7.24 -21.58 -23.68
CA HIS A 111 -5.83 -21.50 -23.27
C HIS A 111 -5.64 -21.57 -21.74
N GLY A 112 -6.69 -21.91 -20.98
CA GLY A 112 -6.62 -22.08 -19.53
C GLY A 112 -6.39 -20.79 -18.74
N ILE A 113 -6.61 -19.62 -19.35
CA ILE A 113 -6.53 -18.33 -18.67
C ILE A 113 -7.87 -18.08 -17.99
N ASN A 114 -7.90 -18.29 -16.67
CA ASN A 114 -9.09 -18.03 -15.88
C ASN A 114 -9.29 -16.50 -15.75
N PRO A 115 -10.43 -15.92 -16.17
CA PRO A 115 -10.68 -14.47 -16.09
C PRO A 115 -10.64 -13.94 -14.64
N LEU A 116 -10.83 -14.83 -13.65
CA LEU A 116 -10.68 -14.54 -12.22
C LEU A 116 -9.21 -14.31 -11.78
N GLY A 117 -8.22 -14.68 -12.60
CA GLY A 117 -6.81 -14.39 -12.34
C GLY A 117 -6.49 -12.89 -12.29
N GLN A 118 -7.38 -12.05 -12.82
CA GLN A 118 -7.28 -10.59 -12.73
C GLN A 118 -7.43 -10.09 -11.28
N PHE A 119 -8.25 -10.77 -10.47
CA PHE A 119 -8.34 -10.52 -9.03
C PHE A 119 -7.10 -10.97 -8.28
N VAL A 120 -6.38 -11.98 -8.78
CA VAL A 120 -5.09 -12.43 -8.24
C VAL A 120 -3.96 -11.44 -8.58
N GLY A 121 -4.07 -10.73 -9.72
CA GLY A 121 -3.14 -9.68 -10.13
C GLY A 121 -3.26 -8.38 -9.33
N CYS A 122 -4.48 -7.99 -8.93
CA CYS A 122 -4.71 -6.85 -8.02
C CYS A 122 -4.78 -7.25 -6.54
N LEU A 123 -4.73 -8.55 -6.23
CA LEU A 123 -4.72 -9.10 -4.88
C LEU A 123 -3.67 -8.48 -3.94
N PRO A 124 -2.44 -8.16 -4.41
CA PRO A 124 -1.46 -7.53 -3.54
C PRO A 124 -1.96 -6.19 -2.97
N MET A 125 -2.66 -5.39 -3.78
CA MET A 125 -3.23 -4.12 -3.33
C MET A 125 -4.37 -4.35 -2.34
N VAL A 126 -5.25 -5.31 -2.61
CA VAL A 126 -6.39 -5.60 -1.73
C VAL A 126 -5.94 -6.10 -0.35
N VAL A 127 -4.92 -6.96 -0.30
CA VAL A 127 -4.36 -7.46 0.96
C VAL A 127 -3.55 -6.39 1.69
N GLN A 128 -2.90 -5.49 0.95
CA GLN A 128 -2.10 -4.41 1.54
C GLN A 128 -2.96 -3.32 2.18
N MET A 129 -4.14 -3.03 1.62
CA MET A 129 -5.02 -1.94 2.11
C MET A 129 -5.35 -2.07 3.61
N PRO A 130 -5.80 -3.22 4.14
CA PRO A 130 -6.02 -3.41 5.57
C PRO A 130 -4.77 -3.17 6.42
N VAL A 131 -3.59 -3.62 5.98
CA VAL A 131 -2.34 -3.43 6.73
C VAL A 131 -1.92 -1.96 6.76
N LEU A 132 -2.08 -1.26 5.63
CA LEU A 132 -1.76 0.16 5.52
C LEU A 132 -2.68 1.01 6.41
N ILE A 133 -3.98 0.71 6.42
CA ILE A 133 -4.95 1.38 7.27
C ILE A 133 -4.59 1.16 8.76
N ALA A 134 -4.20 -0.05 9.15
CA ALA A 134 -3.79 -0.35 10.52
C ALA A 134 -2.56 0.47 10.93
N LEU A 135 -1.51 0.47 10.09
CA LEU A 135 -0.29 1.24 10.33
C LEU A 135 -0.58 2.74 10.44
N TYR A 136 -1.45 3.29 9.58
CA TYR A 136 -1.85 4.70 9.64
C TYR A 136 -2.45 5.07 11.00
N TYR A 137 -3.40 4.27 11.49
CA TYR A 137 -4.02 4.52 12.80
C TYR A 137 -3.03 4.33 13.96
N VAL A 138 -2.15 3.34 13.88
CA VAL A 138 -1.10 3.13 14.90
C VAL A 138 -0.17 4.33 14.97
N PHE A 139 0.31 4.84 13.84
CA PHE A 139 1.18 6.02 13.81
C PHE A 139 0.47 7.28 14.31
N THR A 140 -0.79 7.46 13.94
CA THR A 140 -1.60 8.60 14.40
C THR A 140 -1.83 8.53 15.91
N ASN A 141 -2.18 7.36 16.45
CA ASN A 141 -2.38 7.17 17.88
C ASN A 141 -1.08 7.36 18.67
N PHE A 142 0.04 6.84 18.14
CA PHE A 142 1.34 6.95 18.76
C PHE A 142 1.81 8.41 18.86
N SER A 143 1.57 9.24 17.84
CA SER A 143 1.92 10.65 17.90
C SER A 143 1.12 11.42 18.94
N HIS A 144 -0.17 11.10 19.09
CA HIS A 144 -1.03 11.79 20.07
C HIS A 144 -0.58 11.51 21.51
N GLN A 145 -0.01 10.33 21.77
CA GLN A 145 0.44 9.93 23.10
C GLN A 145 1.87 10.39 23.41
N SER A 146 2.76 10.43 22.42
CA SER A 146 4.19 10.55 22.70
C SER A 146 4.66 11.98 22.94
N HIS A 147 3.91 13.02 22.54
CA HIS A 147 4.21 14.47 22.65
C HIS A 147 5.62 14.93 22.19
N ALA A 148 6.50 14.00 21.78
CA ALA A 148 7.89 14.22 21.45
C ALA A 148 8.02 14.79 20.03
N ALA A 149 9.05 15.61 19.81
CA ALA A 149 9.38 16.14 18.50
C ALA A 149 9.70 14.99 17.53
N GLN A 150 8.71 14.62 16.70
CA GLN A 150 8.78 13.54 15.70
C GLN A 150 9.56 13.98 14.45
N HIS A 151 10.72 14.59 14.67
CA HIS A 151 11.63 14.95 13.61
C HIS A 151 12.32 13.69 13.08
N PHE A 152 12.61 13.68 11.80
CA PHE A 152 13.42 12.65 11.17
C PHE A 152 14.28 13.26 10.09
N LEU A 153 15.60 13.15 10.25
CA LEU A 153 16.59 13.83 9.42
C LEU A 153 16.31 15.34 9.34
N PHE A 154 15.86 15.83 8.19
CA PHE A 154 15.56 17.23 7.88
C PHE A 154 14.08 17.57 8.02
N VAL A 155 13.22 16.58 8.31
CA VAL A 155 11.78 16.78 8.46
C VAL A 155 11.47 17.12 9.92
N PRO A 156 10.89 18.29 10.22
CA PRO A 156 10.62 18.70 11.60
C PRO A 156 9.47 17.91 12.24
N ASN A 157 8.52 17.38 11.45
CA ASN A 157 7.45 16.54 11.98
C ASN A 157 6.92 15.57 10.91
N LEU A 158 6.99 14.28 11.20
CA LEU A 158 6.53 13.22 10.29
C LEU A 158 5.01 13.04 10.23
N ASN A 159 4.26 13.62 11.17
CA ASN A 159 2.81 13.41 11.27
C ASN A 159 1.97 14.64 10.88
N VAL A 160 2.60 15.69 10.36
CA VAL A 160 1.87 16.85 9.81
C VAL A 160 1.52 16.57 8.37
N ASN A 161 0.27 16.88 8.00
CA ASN A 161 -0.17 16.74 6.62
C ASN A 161 0.62 17.73 5.73
N PRO A 162 1.25 17.29 4.62
CA PRO A 162 2.04 18.17 3.76
C PRO A 162 1.26 19.38 3.23
N SER A 163 -0.08 19.27 3.11
CA SER A 163 -0.95 20.40 2.72
C SER A 163 -1.04 21.52 3.76
N GLN A 164 -0.83 21.22 5.05
CA GLN A 164 -0.80 22.20 6.13
C GLN A 164 0.59 22.86 6.27
N ALA A 165 1.64 22.21 5.73
CA ALA A 165 2.98 22.75 5.60
C ALA A 165 3.21 23.39 4.21
N ALA A 166 2.15 23.88 3.57
CA ALA A 166 2.23 24.53 2.27
C ALA A 166 2.94 25.88 2.39
N LEU A 167 4.05 26.03 1.68
CA LEU A 167 4.83 27.27 1.66
C LEU A 167 4.13 28.34 0.80
N PHE A 168 3.42 27.90 -0.24
CA PHE A 168 2.54 28.72 -1.08
C PHE A 168 1.53 27.82 -1.82
N SER A 169 0.39 28.37 -2.25
CA SER A 169 -0.61 27.67 -3.05
C SER A 169 -0.64 28.22 -4.48
N VAL A 170 -0.57 27.33 -5.47
CA VAL A 170 -0.72 27.65 -6.89
C VAL A 170 -1.86 26.79 -7.44
N PHE A 171 -2.85 27.43 -8.06
CA PHE A 171 -4.06 26.76 -8.59
C PHE A 171 -4.79 25.86 -7.57
N GLY A 172 -4.87 26.27 -6.30
CA GLY A 172 -5.53 25.49 -5.25
C GLY A 172 -4.78 24.24 -4.79
N PHE A 173 -3.60 23.97 -5.34
CA PHE A 173 -2.69 22.93 -4.89
C PHE A 173 -1.63 23.55 -3.98
N GLY A 174 -1.62 23.16 -2.70
CA GLY A 174 -0.62 23.61 -1.73
C GLY A 174 0.71 22.93 -2.00
N ILE A 175 1.76 23.69 -2.32
CA ILE A 175 3.10 23.13 -2.51
C ILE A 175 3.73 22.98 -1.12
N PRO A 176 3.95 21.75 -0.64
CA PRO A 176 4.54 21.52 0.67
C PRO A 176 5.96 22.07 0.70
N GLY A 177 6.45 22.48 1.88
CA GLY A 177 7.80 23.05 1.96
C GLY A 177 8.90 22.13 1.41
N LEU A 178 10.05 22.70 1.02
CA LEU A 178 11.16 21.97 0.38
C LEU A 178 11.55 20.67 1.10
N ALA A 179 11.49 20.66 2.44
CA ALA A 179 11.75 19.49 3.27
C ALA A 179 10.79 18.30 3.03
N TYR A 180 9.59 18.51 2.50
CA TYR A 180 8.60 17.45 2.25
C TYR A 180 8.51 17.04 0.78
N ILE A 181 9.01 17.85 -0.16
CA ILE A 181 9.03 17.57 -1.62
C ILE A 181 10.07 16.50 -1.98
N VAL A 182 11.11 16.33 -1.18
CA VAL A 182 12.21 15.38 -1.44
C VAL A 182 11.71 13.93 -1.50
N PHE A 183 10.75 13.51 -0.65
CA PHE A 183 10.27 12.13 -0.64
C PHE A 183 9.47 11.74 -1.90
N PRO A 184 8.48 12.53 -2.38
CA PRO A 184 7.81 12.25 -3.65
C PRO A 184 8.75 12.26 -4.85
N LEU A 185 9.74 13.15 -4.88
CA LEU A 185 10.73 13.19 -5.97
C LEU A 185 11.61 11.95 -5.99
N LEU A 186 12.11 11.52 -4.82
CA LEU A 186 12.88 10.28 -4.71
C LEU A 186 12.02 9.08 -5.09
N ALA A 187 10.77 9.01 -4.62
CA ALA A 187 9.84 7.93 -4.97
C ALA A 187 9.46 7.92 -6.46
N ALA A 188 9.42 9.08 -7.13
CA ALA A 188 9.16 9.17 -8.56
C ALA A 188 10.37 8.78 -9.41
N LEU A 189 11.58 8.87 -8.85
CA LEU A 189 12.84 8.50 -9.51
C LEU A 189 13.19 7.01 -9.35
N THR A 190 12.58 6.29 -8.39
CA THR A 190 12.80 4.86 -8.11
C THR A 190 11.68 3.98 -8.60
#